data_AF-A0A7X7FS57-F1
#
_entry.id   AF-A0A7X7FS57-F1
#
_cell.length_a   1.000
_cell.length_b   1.000
_cell.length_c   1.000
_cell.angle_alpha   90.00
_cell.angle_beta   90.00
_cell.angle_gamma   90.00
#
_symmetry.space_group_name_H-M   'P 1'
#
loop_
_entity.id
_entity.type
_entity.pdbx_description
1 polymer ?
#
loop_
_entity_poly.entity_id
_entity_poly.type
_entity_poly.pdbx_seq_one_letter_code
_entity_poly.pdbx_strand_id
1 'polypeptide(L)'
;MEIDLQRFYRVNRPVLMWVVFFVGLFLLRQFFALVFITFIFAFVMRSVAKFLTANTRAPYWAAVVFPYLGVLTLLVLLMATAIPRVIDEAAEFGRKVPGLLEGLAKEVQKSAEHYGMEPMLAKFVHARSEVPATAPAAEGDGMASGPDRVSIPELARTLQTFAINLLPGMHAEEMQSVSSEPELKDSIRGDDQRANVLGLFNRFIRGVVSGTLQFLLAILLSFLIVLDYEAVAGELRKWRQSQVGRFFHEAAASVVEFSRAVGR
;
A
#
# COMPACT_ATOMS: atom_id res chain seq x y z
N MET A 1 -44.63 -11.28 17.75
CA MET A 1 -44.10 -9.90 17.66
C MET A 1 -43.85 -9.63 16.19
N GLU A 2 -44.83 -9.08 15.49
CA GLU A 2 -44.67 -8.70 14.08
C GLU A 2 -43.97 -7.34 14.05
N ILE A 3 -42.69 -7.33 13.68
CA ILE A 3 -41.94 -6.09 13.49
C ILE A 3 -42.44 -5.47 12.19
N ASP A 4 -43.27 -4.43 12.31
CA ASP A 4 -43.75 -3.64 11.19
C ASP A 4 -42.60 -2.78 10.62
N LEU A 5 -41.95 -3.32 9.59
CA LEU A 5 -40.81 -2.73 8.87
C LEU A 5 -41.10 -1.32 8.33
N GLN A 6 -42.35 -1.02 7.98
CA GLN A 6 -42.73 0.29 7.46
C GLN A 6 -42.72 1.36 8.55
N ARG A 7 -43.14 1.00 9.78
CA ARG A 7 -43.10 1.89 10.94
C ARG A 7 -41.66 2.17 11.37
N PHE A 8 -40.80 1.15 11.38
CA PHE A 8 -39.38 1.31 11.70
C PHE A 8 -38.65 2.20 10.69
N TYR A 9 -38.93 2.04 9.38
CA TYR A 9 -38.33 2.86 8.32
C TYR A 9 -38.71 4.34 8.43
N ARG A 10 -39.98 4.65 8.74
CA ARG A 10 -40.46 6.03 8.83
C ARG A 10 -39.91 6.78 10.05
N VAL A 11 -39.74 6.08 11.18
CA VAL A 11 -39.18 6.65 12.42
C VAL A 11 -37.67 6.86 12.29
N ASN A 12 -36.96 5.93 11.65
CA ASN A 12 -35.49 5.97 11.56
C ASN A 12 -34.97 6.51 10.23
N ARG A 13 -35.81 7.18 9.42
CA ARG A 13 -35.44 7.71 8.10
C ARG A 13 -34.15 8.54 8.10
N PRO A 14 -33.93 9.47 9.06
CA PRO A 14 -32.68 10.22 9.14
C PRO A 14 -31.48 9.31 9.40
N VAL A 15 -31.61 8.37 10.34
CA VAL A 15 -30.56 7.40 10.68
C VAL A 15 -30.23 6.50 9.48
N LEU A 16 -31.25 6.02 8.76
CA LEU A 16 -31.07 5.24 7.54
C LEU A 16 -30.38 6.02 6.43
N MET A 17 -30.71 7.30 6.23
CA MET A 17 -30.00 8.17 5.29
C MET A 17 -28.52 8.32 5.68
N TRP A 18 -28.24 8.55 6.97
CA TRP A 18 -26.87 8.65 7.47
C TRP A 18 -26.10 7.34 7.33
N VAL A 19 -26.72 6.19 7.63
CA VAL A 19 -26.10 4.86 7.45
C VAL A 19 -25.80 4.61 5.98
N VAL A 20 -26.75 4.83 5.07
CA VAL A 20 -26.54 4.67 3.63
C VAL A 20 -25.45 5.61 3.13
N PHE A 21 -25.40 6.85 3.62
CA PHE A 21 -24.37 7.82 3.28
C PHE A 21 -22.98 7.39 3.77
N PHE A 22 -22.84 6.96 5.03
CA PHE A 22 -21.57 6.48 5.57
C PHE A 22 -21.12 5.17 4.94
N VAL A 23 -22.04 4.25 4.64
CA VAL A 23 -21.76 3.03 3.87
C VAL A 23 -21.29 3.42 2.47
N GLY A 24 -21.95 4.35 1.80
CA GLY A 24 -21.49 4.93 0.53
C GLY A 24 -20.08 5.49 0.62
N LEU A 25 -19.81 6.36 1.59
CA LEU A 25 -18.46 6.92 1.83
C LEU A 25 -17.43 5.83 2.13
N PHE A 26 -17.79 4.80 2.89
CA PHE A 26 -16.91 3.69 3.21
C PHE A 26 -16.57 2.85 1.97
N LEU A 27 -17.56 2.58 1.11
CA LEU A 27 -17.34 1.88 -0.16
C LEU A 27 -16.47 2.72 -1.11
N LEU A 28 -16.70 4.03 -1.19
CA LEU A 28 -15.91 4.94 -2.02
C LEU A 28 -14.51 5.21 -1.47
N ARG A 29 -14.22 4.87 -0.20
CA ARG A 29 -12.91 5.12 0.46
C ARG A 29 -11.73 4.58 -0.35
N GLN A 30 -11.85 3.36 -0.87
CA GLN A 30 -10.78 2.74 -1.66
C GLN A 30 -10.62 3.36 -3.05
N PHE A 31 -11.69 3.93 -3.60
CA PHE A 31 -11.67 4.64 -4.89
C PHE A 31 -11.20 6.09 -4.77
N PHE A 32 -11.18 6.66 -3.56
CA PHE A 32 -10.79 8.06 -3.34
C PHE A 32 -9.41 8.35 -3.91
N ALA A 33 -8.42 7.51 -3.62
CA ALA A 33 -7.06 7.66 -4.14
C ALA A 33 -7.02 7.59 -5.68
N LEU A 34 -7.76 6.65 -6.28
CA LEU A 34 -7.85 6.51 -7.73
C LEU A 34 -8.49 7.74 -8.37
N VAL A 35 -9.66 8.15 -7.89
CA VAL A 35 -10.38 9.34 -8.40
C VAL A 35 -9.53 10.60 -8.24
N PHE A 36 -8.83 10.73 -7.12
CA PHE A 36 -7.94 11.86 -6.86
C PHE A 36 -6.77 11.92 -7.84
N ILE A 37 -6.06 10.80 -8.04
CA ILE A 37 -4.94 10.72 -9.00
C ILE A 37 -5.45 10.96 -10.42
N THR A 38 -6.59 10.35 -10.81
CA THR A 38 -7.25 10.60 -12.09
C THR A 38 -7.55 12.09 -12.29
N PHE A 39 -8.08 12.76 -11.27
CA PHE A 39 -8.41 14.18 -11.37
C PHE A 39 -7.17 15.05 -11.53
N ILE A 40 -6.10 14.77 -10.77
CA ILE A 40 -4.81 15.45 -10.91
C ILE A 40 -4.27 15.27 -12.33
N PHE A 41 -4.23 14.04 -12.83
CA PHE A 41 -3.78 13.77 -14.19
C PHE A 41 -4.64 14.48 -15.22
N ALA A 42 -5.97 14.48 -15.07
CA ALA A 42 -6.85 15.11 -16.04
C ALA A 42 -6.62 16.62 -16.08
N PHE A 43 -6.44 17.24 -14.91
CA PHE A 43 -6.14 18.66 -14.78
C PHE A 43 -4.79 19.02 -15.41
N VAL A 44 -3.72 18.32 -15.02
CA VAL A 44 -2.37 18.55 -15.55
C VAL A 44 -2.34 18.32 -17.05
N MET A 45 -2.90 17.20 -17.50
CA MET A 45 -2.80 16.79 -18.89
C MET A 45 -3.62 17.66 -19.82
N ARG A 46 -4.74 18.20 -19.35
CA ARG A 46 -5.45 19.24 -20.09
C ARG A 46 -4.60 20.49 -20.27
N SER A 47 -3.90 20.92 -19.21
CA SER A 47 -3.01 22.08 -19.30
C SER A 47 -1.91 21.83 -20.34
N VAL A 48 -1.30 20.65 -20.32
CA VAL A 48 -0.30 20.22 -21.30
C VAL A 48 -0.88 20.17 -22.71
N ALA A 49 -2.06 19.56 -22.91
CA ALA A 49 -2.69 19.46 -24.21
C ALA A 49 -2.99 20.85 -24.81
N LYS A 50 -3.52 21.79 -24.02
CA LYS A 50 -3.74 23.17 -24.46
C LYS A 50 -2.43 23.86 -24.86
N PHE A 51 -1.39 23.71 -24.04
CA PHE A 51 -0.07 24.23 -24.34
C PHE A 51 0.51 23.65 -25.65
N LEU A 52 0.35 22.33 -25.87
CA LEU A 52 0.76 21.64 -27.09
C LEU A 52 -0.03 22.11 -28.32
N THR A 53 -1.36 22.27 -28.22
CA THR A 53 -2.15 22.80 -29.34
C THR A 53 -1.73 24.22 -29.72
N ALA A 54 -1.46 25.07 -28.72
CA ALA A 54 -1.05 26.45 -28.95
C ALA A 54 0.33 26.54 -29.61
N ASN A 55 1.25 25.66 -29.24
CA ASN A 55 2.62 25.67 -29.76
C ASN A 55 2.76 24.93 -31.12
N THR A 56 2.03 23.83 -31.32
CA THR A 56 2.30 22.89 -32.43
C THR A 56 1.20 22.87 -33.50
N ARG A 57 0.11 23.66 -33.37
CA ARG A 57 -1.05 23.70 -34.30
C ARG A 57 -1.65 22.32 -34.64
N ALA A 58 -1.41 21.32 -33.79
CA ALA A 58 -1.94 19.97 -33.98
C ALA A 58 -3.45 19.93 -33.67
N PRO A 59 -4.22 19.01 -34.28
CA PRO A 59 -5.62 18.80 -33.92
C PRO A 59 -5.72 18.34 -32.45
N TYR A 60 -6.77 18.75 -31.74
CA TYR A 60 -6.91 18.57 -30.29
C TYR A 60 -6.72 17.12 -29.83
N TRP A 61 -7.27 16.14 -30.57
CA TRP A 61 -7.12 14.72 -30.25
C TRP A 61 -5.66 14.28 -30.21
N ALA A 62 -4.81 14.76 -31.13
CA ALA A 62 -3.39 14.43 -31.16
C ALA A 62 -2.66 15.07 -29.99
N ALA A 63 -2.97 16.33 -29.67
CA ALA A 63 -2.39 17.04 -28.53
C ALA A 63 -2.76 16.43 -27.17
N VAL A 64 -3.85 15.67 -27.09
CA VAL A 64 -4.19 14.85 -25.92
C VAL A 64 -3.45 13.51 -25.97
N VAL A 65 -3.49 12.78 -27.09
CA VAL A 65 -2.92 11.42 -27.19
C VAL A 65 -1.40 11.40 -26.97
N PHE A 66 -0.65 12.31 -27.60
CA PHE A 66 0.82 12.32 -27.53
C PHE A 66 1.38 12.40 -26.11
N PRO A 67 0.97 13.35 -25.25
CA PRO A 67 1.53 13.41 -23.92
C PRO A 67 1.15 12.17 -23.08
N TYR A 68 -0.01 11.55 -23.29
CA TYR A 68 -0.39 10.33 -22.55
C TYR A 68 0.49 9.16 -22.97
N LEU A 69 0.77 9.07 -24.28
CA LEU A 69 1.73 8.12 -24.83
C LEU A 69 3.14 8.35 -24.26
N GLY A 70 3.54 9.60 -24.07
CA GLY A 70 4.79 9.97 -23.42
C GLY A 70 4.87 9.51 -21.96
N VAL A 71 3.82 9.76 -21.16
CA VAL A 71 3.74 9.28 -19.77
C VAL A 71 3.75 7.76 -19.69
N LEU A 72 3.02 7.08 -20.58
CA LEU A 72 2.96 5.62 -20.62
C LEU A 72 4.30 5.02 -21.03
N THR A 73 4.99 5.62 -22.00
CA THR A 73 6.34 5.23 -22.39
C THR A 73 7.32 5.41 -21.25
N LEU A 74 7.27 6.55 -20.55
CA LEU A 74 8.10 6.80 -19.38
C LEU A 74 7.83 5.79 -18.26
N LEU A 75 6.57 5.44 -18.00
CA LEU A 75 6.18 4.45 -17.00
C LEU A 75 6.72 3.06 -17.34
N VAL A 76 6.57 2.62 -18.59
CA VAL A 76 7.09 1.33 -19.05
C VAL A 76 8.61 1.28 -18.98
N LEU A 77 9.29 2.37 -19.38
CA LEU A 77 10.75 2.47 -19.29
C LEU A 77 11.22 2.39 -17.83
N LEU A 78 10.56 3.12 -16.92
CA LEU A 78 10.86 3.09 -15.50
C LEU A 78 10.67 1.67 -14.96
N MET A 79 9.56 1.00 -15.28
CA MET A 79 9.32 -0.37 -14.82
C MET A 79 10.32 -1.38 -15.38
N ALA A 80 10.62 -1.32 -16.68
CA ALA A 80 11.57 -2.21 -17.32
C ALA A 80 13.01 -2.05 -16.79
N THR A 81 13.36 -0.89 -16.21
CA THR A 81 14.71 -0.61 -15.72
C THR A 81 14.83 -0.67 -14.19
N ALA A 82 13.86 -0.14 -13.46
CA ALA A 82 13.90 -0.07 -12.01
C ALA A 82 13.56 -1.41 -11.34
N ILE A 83 12.57 -2.17 -11.86
CA ILE A 83 12.23 -3.47 -11.29
C ILE A 83 13.46 -4.39 -11.30
N PRO A 84 14.06 -4.74 -12.45
CA PRO A 84 15.18 -5.70 -12.47
C PRO A 84 16.36 -5.21 -11.63
N ARG A 85 16.67 -3.91 -11.70
CA ARG A 85 17.76 -3.33 -10.91
C ARG A 85 17.54 -3.48 -9.40
N VAL A 86 16.33 -3.19 -8.92
CA VAL A 86 16.00 -3.38 -7.49
C VAL A 86 16.06 -4.86 -7.10
N ILE A 87 15.65 -5.77 -7.99
CA ILE A 87 15.75 -7.22 -7.75
C ILE A 87 17.21 -7.65 -7.60
N ASP A 88 18.07 -7.23 -8.51
CA ASP A 88 19.48 -7.63 -8.53
C ASP A 88 20.22 -7.11 -7.29
N GLU A 89 19.98 -5.85 -6.93
CA GLU A 89 20.59 -5.19 -5.76
C GLU A 89 20.08 -5.80 -4.44
N ALA A 90 18.78 -6.15 -4.38
CA ALA A 90 18.21 -6.87 -3.23
C ALA A 90 18.73 -8.30 -3.10
N ALA A 91 18.89 -9.01 -4.22
CA ALA A 91 19.46 -10.37 -4.25
C ALA A 91 20.94 -10.36 -3.87
N GLU A 92 21.68 -9.31 -4.20
CA GLU A 92 23.05 -9.11 -3.75
C GLU A 92 23.15 -8.75 -2.27
N PHE A 93 22.27 -7.89 -1.77
CA PHE A 93 22.18 -7.58 -0.35
C PHE A 93 21.88 -8.83 0.48
N GLY A 94 20.89 -9.63 0.08
CA GLY A 94 20.55 -10.89 0.76
C GLY A 94 21.72 -11.87 0.86
N ARG A 95 22.63 -11.87 -0.13
CA ARG A 95 23.86 -12.69 -0.11
C ARG A 95 24.92 -12.17 0.86
N LYS A 96 25.03 -10.85 1.04
CA LYS A 96 26.06 -10.20 1.89
C LYS A 96 25.62 -10.03 3.36
N VAL A 97 24.31 -10.00 3.62
CA VAL A 97 23.71 -9.90 4.96
C VAL A 97 24.29 -10.88 5.99
N PRO A 98 24.40 -12.21 5.73
CA PRO A 98 24.94 -13.13 6.74
C PRO A 98 26.37 -12.78 7.18
N GLY A 99 27.26 -12.40 6.24
CA GLY A 99 28.63 -12.01 6.56
C GLY A 99 28.74 -10.67 7.30
N LEU A 100 27.87 -9.70 6.99
CA LEU A 100 27.81 -8.43 7.72
C LEU A 100 27.33 -8.63 9.16
N LEU A 101 26.38 -9.55 9.37
CA LEU A 101 25.85 -9.88 10.69
C LEU A 101 26.85 -10.68 11.53
N GLU A 102 27.64 -11.57 10.92
CA GLU A 102 28.75 -12.25 11.58
C GLU A 102 29.85 -11.26 12.01
N GLY A 103 30.17 -10.29 11.16
CA GLY A 103 31.10 -9.20 11.50
C GLY A 103 30.62 -8.34 12.67
N LEU A 104 29.33 -7.98 12.65
CA LEU A 104 28.69 -7.26 13.76
C LEU A 104 28.63 -8.10 15.04
N ALA A 105 28.30 -9.39 14.95
CA ALA A 105 28.29 -10.29 16.10
C ALA A 105 29.69 -10.40 16.72
N LYS A 106 30.74 -10.47 15.89
CA LYS A 106 32.13 -10.51 16.35
C LYS A 106 32.56 -9.22 17.03
N GLU A 107 32.18 -8.06 16.50
CA GLU A 107 32.53 -6.77 17.11
C GLU A 107 31.72 -6.49 18.38
N VAL A 108 30.45 -6.92 18.42
CA VAL A 108 29.61 -6.86 19.62
C VAL A 108 30.15 -7.79 20.70
N GLN A 109 30.55 -9.02 20.37
CA GLN A 109 31.17 -9.93 21.34
C GLN A 109 32.51 -9.39 21.85
N LYS A 110 33.36 -8.89 20.96
CA LYS A 110 34.65 -8.29 21.33
C LYS A 110 34.47 -7.05 22.21
N SER A 111 33.46 -6.24 21.95
CA SER A 111 33.12 -5.07 22.78
C SER A 111 32.51 -5.47 24.13
N ALA A 112 31.75 -6.55 24.16
CA ALA A 112 31.16 -7.10 25.38
C ALA A 112 32.19 -7.71 26.32
N GLU A 113 33.18 -8.41 25.75
CA GLU A 113 34.32 -8.97 26.48
C GLU A 113 35.19 -7.84 27.07
N HIS A 114 35.36 -6.73 26.33
CA HIS A 114 36.12 -5.56 26.80
C HIS A 114 35.43 -4.80 27.95
N TYR A 115 34.10 -4.79 28.01
CA TYR A 115 33.31 -4.06 29.03
C TYR A 115 32.65 -4.97 30.08
N GLY A 116 32.85 -6.29 30.04
CA GLY A 116 32.26 -7.25 30.99
C GLY A 116 30.74 -7.39 30.88
N MET A 117 30.15 -7.15 29.70
CA MET A 117 28.68 -7.21 29.46
C MET A 117 28.19 -8.59 29.00
N GLU A 118 29.03 -9.61 29.04
CA GLU A 118 28.68 -11.00 28.69
C GLU A 118 27.41 -11.55 29.37
N PRO A 119 27.18 -11.35 30.70
CA PRO A 119 25.97 -11.91 31.33
C PRO A 119 24.68 -11.20 30.87
N MET A 120 24.75 -9.95 30.42
CA MET A 120 23.58 -9.27 29.84
C MET A 120 23.25 -9.81 28.45
N LEU A 121 24.26 -10.03 27.61
CA LEU A 121 24.08 -10.62 26.28
C LEU A 121 23.57 -12.05 26.35
N ALA A 122 24.09 -12.85 27.28
CA ALA A 122 23.61 -14.21 27.53
C ALA A 122 22.12 -14.21 27.92
N LYS A 123 21.71 -13.27 28.78
CA LYS A 123 20.31 -13.09 29.16
C LYS A 123 19.40 -12.69 27.98
N PHE A 124 19.84 -11.82 27.07
CA PHE A 124 19.06 -11.43 25.90
C PHE A 124 18.92 -12.56 24.86
N VAL A 125 19.96 -13.37 24.69
CA VAL A 125 19.93 -14.53 23.79
C VAL A 125 19.05 -15.63 24.37
N HIS A 126 19.20 -15.97 25.66
CA HIS A 126 18.43 -17.03 26.31
C HIS A 126 16.94 -16.67 26.50
N ALA A 127 16.62 -15.40 26.83
CA ALA A 127 15.23 -14.96 27.04
C ALA A 127 14.35 -15.03 25.79
N ARG A 128 14.91 -15.26 24.59
CA ARG A 128 14.14 -15.42 23.34
C ARG A 128 14.15 -16.84 22.77
N SER A 129 15.08 -17.70 23.21
CA SER A 129 15.04 -19.13 22.89
C SER A 129 13.91 -19.87 23.63
N GLU A 130 13.42 -19.32 24.75
CA GLU A 130 12.21 -19.78 25.44
C GLU A 130 10.93 -19.18 24.83
N VAL A 131 10.65 -19.49 23.55
CA VAL A 131 9.27 -19.45 23.05
C VAL A 131 8.73 -20.88 23.17
N PRO A 132 7.62 -21.12 23.90
CA PRO A 132 7.24 -22.46 24.33
C PRO A 132 6.70 -23.28 23.16
N ALA A 133 7.58 -24.05 22.51
CA ALA A 133 7.19 -25.14 21.64
C ALA A 133 6.68 -26.28 22.52
N THR A 134 5.38 -26.54 22.43
CA THR A 134 4.69 -27.64 23.11
C THR A 134 5.11 -28.97 22.47
N ALA A 135 5.95 -29.78 23.12
CA ALA A 135 6.13 -31.23 22.86
C ALA A 135 7.04 -31.87 23.95
N PRO A 136 6.90 -33.18 24.22
CA PRO A 136 6.95 -33.74 25.57
C PRO A 136 8.35 -34.11 26.06
N ALA A 137 8.43 -34.23 27.39
CA ALA A 137 9.58 -34.68 28.15
C ALA A 137 10.25 -35.93 27.56
N ALA A 138 11.55 -35.81 27.31
CA ALA A 138 12.48 -36.93 27.26
C ALA A 138 13.67 -36.55 28.15
N GLU A 139 13.72 -37.16 29.33
CA GLU A 139 14.92 -37.22 30.17
C GLU A 139 16.05 -37.89 29.39
N GLY A 140 17.23 -37.31 29.46
CA GLY A 140 18.46 -37.82 28.87
C GLY A 140 19.65 -37.01 29.36
N ASP A 141 20.27 -37.50 30.43
CA ASP A 141 21.48 -36.98 31.04
C ASP A 141 22.62 -36.81 30.02
N GLY A 142 23.28 -35.65 30.06
CA GLY A 142 24.40 -35.30 29.19
C GLY A 142 25.06 -34.00 29.63
N MET A 143 25.70 -34.04 30.80
CA MET A 143 26.49 -32.95 31.38
C MET A 143 27.69 -32.60 30.49
N ALA A 144 27.64 -31.47 29.77
CA ALA A 144 28.80 -30.61 29.44
C ALA A 144 28.40 -29.40 28.58
N SER A 145 28.13 -28.25 29.21
CA SER A 145 28.35 -26.89 28.65
C SER A 145 28.25 -25.87 29.79
N GLY A 146 29.35 -25.23 30.15
CA GLY A 146 29.38 -24.15 31.16
C GLY A 146 28.67 -22.87 30.66
N PRO A 147 28.30 -21.94 31.56
CA PRO A 147 27.31 -20.89 31.28
C PRO A 147 27.82 -19.63 30.56
N ASP A 148 29.09 -19.51 30.20
CA ASP A 148 29.71 -18.19 29.97
C ASP A 148 30.22 -17.90 28.56
N ARG A 149 29.75 -18.58 27.51
CA ARG A 149 30.13 -18.17 26.13
C ARG A 149 28.93 -18.13 25.22
N VAL A 150 28.40 -16.92 25.05
CA VAL A 150 27.42 -16.65 23.99
C VAL A 150 28.05 -16.99 22.65
N SER A 151 27.48 -17.98 21.98
CA SER A 151 27.97 -18.45 20.68
C SER A 151 27.76 -17.35 19.63
N ILE A 152 28.82 -16.91 18.94
CA ILE A 152 28.75 -16.03 17.73
C ILE A 152 27.54 -16.36 16.81
N PRO A 153 27.27 -17.64 16.46
CA PRO A 153 26.16 -17.96 15.56
C PRO A 153 24.77 -17.66 16.15
N GLU A 154 24.62 -17.68 17.47
CA GLU A 154 23.35 -17.47 18.17
C GLU A 154 23.04 -15.97 18.33
N LEU A 155 24.08 -15.17 18.60
CA LEU A 155 24.01 -13.71 18.59
C LEU A 155 23.71 -13.19 17.17
N ALA A 156 24.36 -13.76 16.15
CA ALA A 156 24.11 -13.41 14.75
C ALA A 156 22.64 -13.66 14.35
N ARG A 157 22.07 -14.80 14.74
CA ARG A 157 20.63 -15.12 14.50
C ARG A 157 19.69 -14.15 15.20
N THR A 158 20.01 -13.75 16.43
CA THR A 158 19.18 -12.82 17.21
C THR A 158 19.21 -11.41 16.62
N LEU A 159 20.39 -10.92 16.25
CA LEU A 159 20.55 -9.63 15.56
C LEU A 159 19.88 -9.61 14.19
N GLN A 160 19.93 -10.73 13.47
CA GLN A 160 19.23 -10.88 12.20
C GLN A 160 17.72 -10.78 12.38
N THR A 161 17.19 -11.49 13.38
CA THR A 161 15.75 -11.47 13.69
C THR A 161 15.31 -10.07 14.09
N PHE A 162 16.13 -9.34 14.85
CA PHE A 162 15.88 -7.94 15.18
C PHE A 162 15.90 -7.03 13.95
N ALA A 163 16.92 -7.14 13.07
CA ALA A 163 17.02 -6.32 11.86
C ALA A 163 15.83 -6.52 10.91
N ILE A 164 15.36 -7.77 10.77
CA ILE A 164 14.17 -8.10 9.98
C ILE A 164 12.91 -7.48 10.60
N ASN A 165 12.81 -7.48 11.94
CA ASN A 165 11.65 -6.95 12.66
C ASN A 165 11.68 -5.43 12.85
N LEU A 166 12.84 -4.79 12.66
CA LEU A 166 13.03 -3.34 12.80
C LEU A 166 12.83 -2.59 11.48
N LEU A 167 12.83 -3.27 10.32
CA LEU A 167 12.45 -2.67 9.04
C LEU A 167 10.95 -2.33 9.07
N PRO A 168 10.55 -1.06 9.27
CA PRO A 168 9.15 -0.69 9.40
C PRO A 168 8.57 -0.62 7.99
N GLY A 169 7.64 -1.54 7.69
CA GLY A 169 6.92 -1.50 6.42
C GLY A 169 6.05 -2.71 6.07
N MET A 170 6.06 -3.80 6.85
CA MET A 170 5.33 -5.02 6.46
C MET A 170 4.58 -5.79 7.55
N HIS A 171 4.39 -5.20 8.73
CA HIS A 171 3.45 -5.74 9.72
C HIS A 171 2.44 -4.65 10.11
N ALA A 172 1.15 -5.04 10.04
CA ALA A 172 -0.08 -4.24 10.09
C ALA A 172 -0.32 -3.43 8.80
N GLU A 173 -1.16 -3.84 7.83
CA GLU A 173 -2.61 -4.04 7.99
C GLU A 173 -3.26 -4.96 6.92
N GLU A 174 -2.52 -5.71 6.10
CA GLU A 174 -3.14 -6.43 4.95
C GLU A 174 -3.24 -7.96 5.12
N MET A 175 -3.48 -8.44 6.34
CA MET A 175 -3.66 -9.88 6.62
C MET A 175 -5.12 -10.38 6.58
N GLN A 176 -6.08 -9.61 6.05
CA GLN A 176 -7.50 -10.02 6.06
C GLN A 176 -8.18 -10.19 4.69
N SER A 177 -7.48 -10.12 3.56
CA SER A 177 -8.15 -10.25 2.24
C SER A 177 -7.67 -11.40 1.34
N VAL A 178 -6.78 -12.29 1.82
CA VAL A 178 -6.38 -13.48 1.04
C VAL A 178 -6.45 -14.72 1.92
N SER A 179 -7.66 -15.03 2.36
CA SER A 179 -8.01 -16.27 3.06
C SER A 179 -8.68 -17.25 2.10
N SER A 180 -8.00 -17.60 1.00
CA SER A 180 -8.44 -18.72 0.15
C SER A 180 -7.38 -19.07 -0.89
N GLU A 181 -6.28 -19.67 -0.43
CA GLU A 181 -5.48 -20.59 -1.24
C GLU A 181 -4.99 -21.72 -0.31
N PRO A 182 -5.47 -22.96 -0.50
CA PRO A 182 -5.11 -24.10 0.34
C PRO A 182 -4.00 -24.89 -0.35
N GLU A 183 -2.84 -24.30 -0.60
CA GLU A 183 -1.70 -25.09 -1.07
C GLU A 183 -0.44 -24.76 -0.27
N LEU A 184 0.30 -25.83 0.01
CA LEU A 184 1.61 -25.90 0.62
C LEU A 184 1.70 -25.83 2.15
N LYS A 185 1.13 -26.87 2.76
CA LYS A 185 1.34 -27.28 4.16
C LYS A 185 2.46 -28.33 4.29
N ASP A 186 3.51 -28.28 3.47
CA ASP A 186 4.53 -29.37 3.41
C ASP A 186 5.99 -28.91 3.54
N SER A 187 6.24 -27.73 4.08
CA SER A 187 7.60 -27.24 4.32
C SER A 187 7.75 -26.79 5.76
N ILE A 188 7.76 -27.75 6.69
CA ILE A 188 8.32 -27.57 8.04
C ILE A 188 9.45 -28.57 8.22
N ARG A 189 10.65 -28.23 7.71
CA ARG A 189 11.94 -28.72 8.24
C ARG A 189 13.12 -27.97 7.60
N GLY A 190 13.53 -26.84 8.18
CA GLY A 190 14.89 -26.29 8.02
C GLY A 190 15.14 -25.25 6.91
N ASP A 191 14.14 -24.90 6.09
CA ASP A 191 14.25 -23.93 4.97
C ASP A 191 13.58 -22.56 5.24
N ASP A 192 13.23 -22.28 6.50
CA ASP A 192 12.34 -21.19 6.88
C ASP A 192 12.91 -19.78 6.62
N GLN A 193 14.24 -19.64 6.55
CA GLN A 193 14.88 -18.32 6.42
C GLN A 193 14.97 -17.82 4.97
N ARG A 194 15.18 -18.74 4.00
CA ARG A 194 15.11 -18.42 2.56
C ARG A 194 13.66 -18.20 2.14
N ALA A 195 12.74 -19.01 2.67
CA ALA A 195 11.31 -18.86 2.42
C ALA A 195 10.78 -17.50 2.91
N ASN A 196 11.27 -16.97 4.03
CA ASN A 196 10.84 -15.67 4.55
C ASN A 196 11.31 -14.48 3.71
N VAL A 197 12.57 -14.46 3.22
CA VAL A 197 13.05 -13.37 2.35
C VAL A 197 12.41 -13.42 0.96
N LEU A 198 12.21 -14.61 0.40
CA LEU A 198 11.48 -14.82 -0.85
C LEU A 198 10.00 -14.43 -0.72
N GLY A 199 9.38 -14.71 0.42
CA GLY A 199 8.00 -14.32 0.73
C GLY A 199 7.83 -12.81 0.91
N LEU A 200 8.83 -12.13 1.49
CA LEU A 200 8.89 -10.67 1.59
C LEU A 200 8.96 -10.02 0.20
N PHE A 201 9.83 -10.58 -0.64
CA PHE A 201 10.03 -10.16 -2.01
C PHE A 201 8.76 -10.32 -2.87
N ASN A 202 8.12 -11.49 -2.81
CA ASN A 202 6.88 -11.75 -3.56
C ASN A 202 5.76 -10.77 -3.15
N ARG A 203 5.67 -10.41 -1.86
CA ARG A 203 4.74 -9.39 -1.38
C ARG A 203 5.05 -8.00 -1.93
N PHE A 204 6.33 -7.61 -1.96
CA PHE A 204 6.75 -6.36 -2.57
C PHE A 204 6.37 -6.29 -4.06
N ILE A 205 6.68 -7.34 -4.82
CA ILE A 205 6.34 -7.41 -6.25
C ILE A 205 4.82 -7.33 -6.46
N ARG A 206 4.02 -8.06 -5.68
CA ARG A 206 2.55 -7.96 -5.73
C ARG A 206 2.06 -6.54 -5.42
N GLY A 207 2.66 -5.87 -4.43
CA GLY A 207 2.35 -4.48 -4.09
C GLY A 207 2.68 -3.50 -5.22
N VAL A 208 3.87 -3.63 -5.81
CA VAL A 208 4.30 -2.81 -6.96
C VAL A 208 3.37 -3.03 -8.16
N VAL A 209 3.04 -4.28 -8.48
CA VAL A 209 2.14 -4.62 -9.60
C VAL A 209 0.74 -4.05 -9.34
N SER A 210 0.19 -4.24 -8.14
CA SER A 210 -1.13 -3.71 -7.77
C SER A 210 -1.19 -2.19 -7.85
N GLY A 211 -0.21 -1.49 -7.27
CA GLY A 211 -0.11 -0.04 -7.34
C GLY A 211 0.06 0.48 -8.78
N THR A 212 0.82 -0.25 -9.61
CA THR A 212 1.00 0.07 -11.02
C THR A 212 -0.30 -0.09 -11.81
N LEU A 213 -1.06 -1.14 -11.55
CA LEU A 213 -2.38 -1.35 -12.17
C LEU A 213 -3.36 -0.24 -11.78
N GLN A 214 -3.39 0.16 -10.51
CA GLN A 214 -4.21 1.30 -10.05
C GLN A 214 -3.78 2.60 -10.74
N PHE A 215 -2.48 2.84 -10.84
CA PHE A 215 -1.95 4.02 -11.51
C PHE A 215 -2.25 4.03 -13.02
N LEU A 216 -2.12 2.89 -13.69
CA LEU A 216 -2.44 2.73 -15.10
C LEU A 216 -3.94 2.91 -15.35
N LEU A 217 -4.78 2.37 -14.47
CA LEU A 217 -6.23 2.60 -14.49
C LEU A 217 -6.56 4.08 -14.29
N ALA A 218 -5.86 4.76 -13.38
CA ALA A 218 -6.05 6.20 -13.15
C ALA A 218 -5.66 7.03 -14.39
N ILE A 219 -4.56 6.68 -15.06
CA ILE A 219 -4.12 7.30 -16.33
C ILE A 219 -5.16 7.04 -17.43
N LEU A 220 -5.65 5.81 -17.57
CA LEU A 220 -6.65 5.45 -18.58
C LEU A 220 -7.97 6.19 -18.36
N LEU A 221 -8.45 6.25 -17.11
CA LEU A 221 -9.64 7.01 -16.76
C LEU A 221 -9.45 8.51 -17.02
N SER A 222 -8.27 9.03 -16.69
CA SER A 222 -7.90 10.43 -16.96
C SER A 222 -7.89 10.72 -18.46
N PHE A 223 -7.33 9.82 -19.27
CA PHE A 223 -7.30 9.92 -20.72
C PHE A 223 -8.72 10.02 -21.29
N LEU A 224 -9.61 9.12 -20.85
CA LEU A 224 -11.00 9.11 -21.29
C LEU A 224 -11.71 10.42 -20.92
N ILE A 225 -11.55 10.89 -19.68
CA ILE A 225 -12.14 12.15 -19.21
C ILE A 225 -11.65 13.33 -20.03
N VAL A 226 -10.34 13.42 -20.31
CA VAL A 226 -9.77 14.54 -21.06
C VAL A 226 -10.19 14.51 -22.52
N LEU A 227 -10.27 13.32 -23.13
CA LEU A 227 -10.68 13.15 -24.52
C LEU A 227 -12.14 13.59 -24.73
N ASP A 228 -13.04 13.17 -23.85
CA ASP A 228 -14.47 13.46 -23.95
C ASP A 228 -14.86 14.85 -23.38
N TYR A 229 -13.92 15.51 -22.71
CA TYR A 229 -14.20 16.77 -22.04
C TYR A 229 -14.77 17.85 -22.98
N GLU A 230 -14.26 17.97 -24.20
CA GLU A 230 -14.75 19.03 -25.11
C GLU A 230 -16.19 18.78 -25.57
N ALA A 231 -16.56 17.51 -25.80
CA ALA A 231 -17.92 17.13 -26.15
C ALA A 231 -18.87 17.41 -24.98
N VAL A 232 -18.53 16.91 -23.79
CA VAL A 232 -19.32 17.12 -22.56
C VAL A 232 -19.43 18.61 -22.23
N ALA A 233 -18.34 19.38 -22.28
CA ALA A 233 -18.36 20.81 -21.99
C ALA A 233 -19.14 21.61 -23.04
N GLY A 234 -19.21 21.13 -24.28
CA GLY A 234 -20.06 21.69 -25.32
C GLY A 234 -21.54 21.49 -25.02
N GLU A 235 -21.94 20.26 -24.70
CA GLU A 235 -23.33 19.94 -24.34
C GLU A 235 -23.77 20.62 -23.04
N LEU A 236 -22.93 20.63 -22.02
CA LEU A 236 -23.23 21.26 -20.74
C LEU A 236 -23.45 22.78 -20.90
N ARG A 237 -22.71 23.43 -21.81
CA ARG A 237 -22.93 24.84 -22.16
C ARG A 237 -24.30 25.04 -22.81
N LYS A 238 -24.71 24.15 -23.72
CA LYS A 238 -26.06 24.18 -24.34
C LYS A 238 -27.15 24.00 -23.27
N TRP A 239 -26.96 23.07 -22.34
CA TRP A 239 -27.93 22.80 -21.26
C TRP A 239 -28.05 23.94 -20.27
N ARG A 240 -26.93 24.58 -19.92
CA ARG A 240 -26.92 25.79 -19.08
C ARG A 240 -27.70 26.95 -19.70
N GLN A 241 -27.71 27.04 -21.03
CA GLN A 241 -28.49 28.05 -21.76
C GLN A 241 -29.96 27.66 -21.96
N SER A 242 -30.35 26.43 -21.60
CA SER A 242 -31.71 25.91 -21.74
C SER A 242 -32.60 26.17 -20.50
N GLN A 243 -33.84 25.69 -20.53
CA GLN A 243 -34.77 25.75 -19.40
C GLN A 243 -34.23 25.09 -18.12
N VAL A 244 -33.46 24.02 -18.24
CA VAL A 244 -32.86 23.34 -17.08
C VAL A 244 -31.86 24.25 -16.37
N GLY A 245 -31.09 25.05 -17.12
CA GLY A 245 -30.15 26.02 -16.55
C GLY A 245 -30.83 27.13 -15.74
N ARG A 246 -32.04 27.55 -16.13
CA ARG A 246 -32.85 28.52 -15.36
C ARG A 246 -33.30 27.94 -14.02
N PHE A 247 -33.78 26.70 -14.01
CA PHE A 247 -34.18 26.02 -12.77
C PHE A 247 -33.01 25.90 -11.79
N PHE A 248 -31.81 25.58 -12.28
CA PHE A 248 -30.60 25.54 -11.43
C PHE A 248 -30.24 26.90 -10.85
N HIS A 249 -30.40 27.99 -11.59
CA HIS A 249 -30.17 29.34 -11.08
C HIS A 249 -31.14 29.69 -9.95
N GLU A 250 -32.41 29.33 -10.11
CA GLU A 250 -33.46 29.60 -9.14
C GLU A 250 -33.30 28.75 -7.87
N ALA A 251 -32.98 27.46 -8.02
CA ALA A 251 -32.68 26.57 -6.90
C ALA A 251 -31.39 27.00 -6.16
N ALA A 252 -30.33 27.38 -6.89
CA ALA A 252 -29.09 27.85 -6.28
C ALA A 252 -29.28 29.14 -5.48
N ALA A 253 -30.11 30.07 -5.97
CA ALA A 253 -30.49 31.26 -5.22
C ALA A 253 -31.14 30.88 -3.88
N SER A 254 -32.07 29.92 -3.88
CA SER A 254 -32.72 29.45 -2.63
C SER A 254 -31.75 28.82 -1.62
N VAL A 255 -30.74 28.09 -2.09
CA VAL A 255 -29.72 27.45 -1.22
C VAL A 255 -28.76 28.50 -0.64
N VAL A 256 -28.39 29.51 -1.43
CA VAL A 256 -27.58 30.64 -0.94
C VAL A 256 -28.35 31.47 0.09
N GLU A 257 -29.65 31.65 -0.11
CA GLU A 257 -30.51 32.39 0.82
C GLU A 257 -30.74 31.60 2.12
N PHE A 258 -30.95 30.28 2.01
CA PHE A 258 -31.02 29.37 3.15
C PHE A 258 -29.69 29.31 3.93
N SER A 259 -28.54 29.24 3.26
CA SER A 259 -27.24 29.24 3.94
C SER A 259 -26.93 30.58 4.65
N ARG A 260 -27.41 31.71 4.11
CA ARG A 260 -27.36 33.01 4.82
C ARG A 260 -28.27 33.07 6.05
N ALA A 261 -29.42 32.40 6.02
CA ALA A 261 -30.35 32.35 7.14
C ALA A 261 -29.87 31.43 8.27
N VAL A 262 -29.22 30.31 7.93
CA VAL A 262 -28.67 29.33 8.88
C VAL A 262 -27.27 29.72 9.41
N GLY A 263 -26.52 30.53 8.66
CA GLY A 263 -25.21 31.06 9.06
C GLY A 263 -25.25 32.26 10.02
N ARG A 264 -26.43 32.58 10.59
CA ARG A 264 -26.63 33.59 11.64
C ARG A 264 -26.95 32.90 12.96
#